data_AF-A0A813V763-F1
#
_entry.id   AF-A0A813V763-F1
#
_cell.length_a   1.000
_cell.length_b   1.000
_cell.length_c   1.000
_cell.angle_alpha   90.00
_cell.angle_beta   90.00
_cell.angle_gamma   90.00
#
_symmetry.space_group_name_H-M   'P 1'
#
loop_
_entity.id
_entity.type
_entity.pdbx_description
1 polymer ?
#
loop_
_entity_poly.entity_id
_entity_poly.type
_entity_poly.pdbx_seq_one_letter_code
_entity_poly.pdbx_strand_id
1 'polypeptide(L)'
;MSNEYSSLLIDQRSVNLKDAVSVSTVSSASTNTSKEFRDKGIVITQLENLSNEICYEVFDYLDEHAIYKAFDELNARFQKLITTSSFLLKIYIDNESHLKIEDCCKNLRIPNNRILSFHLHDPVQAESFFQNCTFDSTFTHLKSILLHVIDDYFQAQQLKCLESLPHLLSLTLVLYGDQCYNQEDMFIDDIYEIIFTLPYLEYSSLSVIKYNDQYLPTFVDKTIQSNSITSLHMDYDCDINSLLSVLSHTPQLHQECSVKFDRFQKFVKDIGSQIKIFWIQGYLPDDDDIEPDQWRMLIEKDLPQLEKILLRSSVTTDVSKINSVIDQLNSSFWIDHQWNIRLEIEPDESSYFVSSYISTRFDFDQKIQTMSNSTSNELLISNVDDLPWQQPMIEQLIPILSQMKFTRIYSCNSQLSLDNFIQLINLLPCLDSLKMDVVSEEQCNSLSVEDKEKFLSVSMLNTITKVVQKMNIELTEFLIKLCPHMTYFQVDSIKDDDDDDIEELVQFILLKRKTDIPHLQSLCLNLRNVNDELITILRNIMDSEKITASDYLIKSSGTFIILQWKLQ
;
A
#
# COMPACT_ATOMS: atom_id res chain seq x y z
N MET A 1 7.90 -25.92 17.68
CA MET A 1 6.60 -25.31 18.06
C MET A 1 6.88 -23.90 18.53
N SER A 2 6.79 -22.97 17.58
CA SER A 2 6.55 -21.53 17.75
C SER A 2 6.59 -21.01 16.32
N ASN A 3 5.40 -20.93 15.72
CA ASN A 3 5.18 -20.39 14.38
C ASN A 3 5.25 -18.86 14.49
N GLU A 4 6.13 -18.23 13.72
CA GLU A 4 6.15 -16.78 13.51
C GLU A 4 5.35 -16.45 12.25
N TYR A 5 4.33 -15.62 12.43
CA TYR A 5 3.48 -15.09 11.37
C TYR A 5 4.11 -13.79 10.85
N SER A 6 4.58 -13.80 9.61
CA SER A 6 4.85 -12.57 8.85
C SER A 6 3.54 -12.08 8.24
N SER A 7 3.10 -10.88 8.64
CA SER A 7 1.91 -10.23 8.08
C SER A 7 2.26 -9.54 6.77
N LEU A 8 1.73 -10.05 5.66
CA LEU A 8 1.76 -9.38 4.36
C LEU A 8 0.45 -8.61 4.19
N LEU A 9 0.54 -7.28 4.20
CA LEU A 9 -0.55 -6.37 3.83
C LEU A 9 -0.76 -6.47 2.31
N ILE A 10 -1.89 -7.06 1.89
CA ILE A 10 -2.27 -7.20 0.48
C ILE A 10 -3.14 -6.02 0.05
N ASP A 11 -2.71 -5.39 -1.05
CA ASP A 11 -3.31 -4.23 -1.71
C ASP A 11 -4.67 -4.59 -2.35
N GLN A 12 -5.76 -4.03 -1.84
CA GLN A 12 -7.09 -4.13 -2.45
C GLN A 12 -7.31 -2.95 -3.40
N ARG A 13 -6.90 -3.09 -4.67
CA ARG A 13 -7.35 -2.21 -5.76
C ARG A 13 -8.32 -2.95 -6.67
N SER A 14 -9.61 -2.64 -6.51
CA SER A 14 -10.65 -2.97 -7.47
C SER A 14 -10.52 -2.05 -8.71
N VAL A 15 -10.46 -2.67 -9.89
CA VAL A 15 -10.44 -2.00 -11.19
C VAL A 15 -11.73 -1.16 -11.37
N ASN A 16 -11.56 0.14 -11.63
CA ASN A 16 -12.65 1.10 -11.86
C ASN A 16 -13.26 0.90 -13.27
N LEU A 17 -14.32 0.09 -13.38
CA LEU A 17 -15.07 -0.17 -14.62
C LEU A 17 -16.10 0.94 -14.93
N LYS A 18 -15.66 2.19 -15.18
CA LYS A 18 -16.57 3.29 -15.59
C LYS A 18 -16.39 3.83 -16.99
N ASP A 19 -15.33 3.49 -17.71
CA ASP A 19 -15.03 4.09 -19.02
C ASP A 19 -15.25 3.11 -20.18
N ALA A 20 -16.48 2.61 -20.38
CA ALA A 20 -16.81 1.84 -21.58
C ALA A 20 -18.31 1.80 -21.92
N VAL A 21 -19.03 2.94 -21.98
CA VAL A 21 -20.30 2.98 -22.73
C VAL A 21 -20.48 4.33 -23.41
N SER A 22 -20.22 4.38 -24.72
CA SER A 22 -20.72 5.44 -25.59
C SER A 22 -21.36 4.85 -26.86
N VAL A 23 -22.67 5.08 -26.96
CA VAL A 23 -23.53 5.18 -28.15
C VAL A 23 -23.90 3.88 -28.91
N SER A 24 -25.12 3.38 -28.64
CA SER A 24 -26.17 3.33 -29.68
C SER A 24 -27.57 3.24 -29.05
N THR A 25 -28.45 4.14 -29.48
CA THR A 25 -29.84 4.39 -29.08
C THR A 25 -30.84 3.31 -29.54
N VAL A 26 -31.68 2.79 -28.63
CA VAL A 26 -33.13 2.48 -28.87
C VAL A 26 -33.96 2.58 -27.57
N SER A 27 -34.93 3.52 -27.59
CA SER A 27 -36.21 3.71 -26.86
C SER A 27 -36.45 3.23 -25.40
N SER A 28 -36.53 4.22 -24.51
CA SER A 28 -37.64 4.54 -23.56
C SER A 28 -38.34 3.42 -22.76
N ALA A 29 -38.04 3.35 -21.45
CA ALA A 29 -39.00 3.44 -20.33
C ALA A 29 -38.36 3.07 -18.97
N SER A 30 -37.62 3.97 -18.32
CA SER A 30 -37.24 3.80 -16.89
C SER A 30 -36.52 5.03 -16.29
N THR A 31 -37.20 6.17 -16.18
CA THR A 31 -36.65 7.33 -15.42
C THR A 31 -37.61 7.94 -14.41
N ASN A 32 -38.70 7.24 -14.06
CA ASN A 32 -39.71 7.78 -13.13
C ASN A 32 -39.67 7.23 -11.70
N THR A 33 -38.87 6.20 -11.39
CA THR A 33 -38.92 5.56 -10.06
C THR A 33 -38.04 6.26 -9.01
N SER A 34 -36.88 6.82 -9.39
CA SER A 34 -35.94 7.40 -8.40
C SER A 34 -36.34 8.78 -7.87
N LYS A 35 -37.25 9.49 -8.55
CA LYS A 35 -37.74 10.81 -8.12
C LYS A 35 -38.98 10.74 -7.21
N GLU A 36 -39.73 9.64 -7.22
CA GLU A 36 -40.91 9.48 -6.35
C GLU A 36 -40.58 9.07 -4.91
N PHE A 37 -39.36 8.58 -4.62
CA PHE A 37 -38.97 8.16 -3.26
C PHE A 37 -38.62 9.30 -2.31
N ARG A 38 -38.34 10.52 -2.81
CA ARG A 38 -37.98 11.66 -1.94
C ARG A 38 -39.18 12.47 -1.40
N ASP A 39 -40.36 12.35 -2.02
CA ASP A 39 -41.55 13.15 -1.66
C ASP A 39 -42.58 12.40 -0.79
N LYS A 40 -42.34 11.14 -0.47
CA LYS A 40 -43.15 10.39 0.51
C LYS A 40 -42.21 9.86 1.57
N GLY A 41 -42.33 10.36 2.80
CA GLY A 41 -41.56 9.91 3.96
C GLY A 41 -41.81 8.43 4.26
N ILE A 42 -41.18 7.54 3.50
CA ILE A 42 -41.15 6.11 3.75
C ILE A 42 -40.04 5.90 4.76
N VAL A 43 -40.42 5.73 6.02
CA VAL A 43 -39.52 5.26 7.07
C VAL A 43 -39.25 3.78 6.79
N ILE A 44 -38.05 3.46 6.32
CA ILE A 44 -37.60 2.08 6.16
C ILE A 44 -37.26 1.58 7.57
N THR A 45 -38.13 0.74 8.13
CA THR A 45 -37.96 0.23 9.50
C THR A 45 -37.23 -1.11 9.57
N GLN A 46 -37.05 -1.81 8.43
CA GLN A 46 -36.55 -3.17 8.35
C GLN A 46 -35.82 -3.42 7.02
N LEU A 47 -34.82 -4.30 7.01
CA LEU A 47 -33.98 -4.64 5.85
C LEU A 47 -34.81 -5.24 4.70
N GLU A 48 -35.87 -5.97 5.05
CA GLU A 48 -36.80 -6.63 4.15
C GLU A 48 -37.63 -5.65 3.32
N ASN A 49 -37.67 -4.37 3.72
CA ASN A 49 -38.37 -3.32 3.00
C ASN A 49 -37.48 -2.65 1.93
N LEU A 50 -36.18 -2.97 1.89
CA LEU A 50 -35.29 -2.49 0.82
C LEU A 50 -35.68 -3.08 -0.53
N SER A 51 -35.53 -2.29 -1.59
CA SER A 51 -35.68 -2.76 -2.97
C SER A 51 -34.63 -3.84 -3.32
N ASN A 52 -34.90 -4.66 -4.34
CA ASN A 52 -33.95 -5.70 -4.75
C ASN A 52 -32.62 -5.08 -5.22
N GLU A 53 -32.70 -3.91 -5.87
CA GLU A 53 -31.55 -3.17 -6.38
C GLU A 53 -30.61 -2.76 -5.25
N ILE A 54 -31.15 -2.25 -4.14
CA ILE A 54 -30.35 -1.91 -2.95
C ILE A 54 -29.78 -3.18 -2.31
N CYS A 55 -30.55 -4.27 -2.26
CA CYS A 55 -30.01 -5.54 -1.73
C CYS A 55 -28.83 -6.05 -2.57
N TYR A 56 -28.89 -5.94 -3.91
CA TYR A 56 -27.76 -6.29 -4.77
C TYR A 56 -26.56 -5.38 -4.57
N GLU A 57 -26.78 -4.07 -4.37
CA GLU A 57 -25.71 -3.14 -4.02
C GLU A 57 -25.04 -3.53 -2.69
N VAL A 58 -25.82 -3.93 -1.68
CA VAL A 58 -25.26 -4.47 -0.42
C VAL A 58 -24.48 -5.76 -0.67
N PHE A 59 -24.99 -6.66 -1.50
CA PHE A 59 -24.32 -7.91 -1.83
C PHE A 59 -23.00 -7.71 -2.59
N ASP A 60 -22.84 -6.62 -3.35
CA ASP A 60 -21.57 -6.33 -4.04
C ASP A 60 -20.37 -6.12 -3.09
N TYR A 61 -20.65 -5.76 -1.83
CA TYR A 61 -19.65 -5.58 -0.75
C TYR A 61 -19.41 -6.86 0.07
N LEU A 62 -20.14 -7.95 -0.20
CA LEU A 62 -20.05 -9.20 0.54
C LEU A 62 -19.56 -10.32 -0.39
N ASP A 63 -18.80 -11.28 0.17
CA ASP A 63 -18.53 -12.53 -0.53
C ASP A 63 -19.76 -13.46 -0.51
N GLU A 64 -19.75 -14.47 -1.36
CA GLU A 64 -20.85 -15.41 -1.49
C GLU A 64 -21.16 -16.16 -0.18
N HIS A 65 -20.15 -16.56 0.61
CA HIS A 65 -20.38 -17.22 1.88
C HIS A 65 -21.10 -16.33 2.88
N ALA A 66 -20.67 -15.07 3.01
CA ALA A 66 -21.31 -14.08 3.86
C ALA A 66 -22.76 -13.83 3.43
N ILE A 67 -23.03 -13.78 2.12
CA ILE A 67 -24.38 -13.63 1.58
C ILE A 67 -25.25 -14.84 1.99
N TYR A 68 -24.81 -16.07 1.74
CA TYR A 68 -25.62 -17.24 2.09
C TYR A 68 -25.83 -17.35 3.60
N LYS A 69 -24.77 -17.20 4.39
CA LYS A 69 -24.84 -17.31 5.85
C LYS A 69 -25.76 -16.26 6.48
N ALA A 70 -25.74 -15.03 5.99
CA ALA A 70 -26.54 -13.94 6.56
C ALA A 70 -27.97 -13.89 6.00
N PHE A 71 -28.21 -14.30 4.75
CA PHE A 71 -29.47 -14.01 4.06
C PHE A 71 -30.25 -15.24 3.57
N ASP A 72 -29.66 -16.43 3.47
CA ASP A 72 -30.36 -17.62 2.94
C ASP A 72 -31.50 -18.08 3.87
N GLU A 73 -31.36 -17.91 5.18
CA GLU A 73 -32.42 -18.29 6.13
C GLU A 73 -33.37 -17.13 6.48
N LEU A 74 -33.15 -15.92 5.92
CA LEU A 74 -33.88 -14.73 6.35
C LEU A 74 -35.37 -14.81 5.97
N ASN A 75 -35.66 -15.03 4.68
CA ASN A 75 -37.01 -15.33 4.18
C ASN A 75 -36.97 -15.76 2.70
N ALA A 76 -38.12 -16.21 2.20
CA ALA A 76 -38.28 -16.69 0.81
C ALA A 76 -37.91 -15.65 -0.26
N ARG A 77 -38.02 -14.34 0.02
CA ARG A 77 -37.60 -13.30 -0.92
C ARG A 77 -36.09 -13.31 -1.06
N PHE A 78 -35.34 -13.31 0.04
CA PHE A 78 -33.87 -13.35 0.01
C PHE A 78 -33.34 -14.66 -0.55
N GLN A 79 -33.94 -15.80 -0.21
CA GLN A 79 -33.64 -17.08 -0.87
C GLN A 79 -33.79 -16.97 -2.39
N LYS A 80 -34.85 -16.33 -2.87
CA LYS A 80 -35.08 -16.12 -4.30
C LYS A 80 -34.06 -15.16 -4.91
N LEU A 81 -33.67 -14.10 -4.19
CA LEU A 81 -32.61 -13.17 -4.62
C LEU A 81 -31.26 -13.88 -4.76
N ILE A 82 -30.95 -14.81 -3.87
CA ILE A 82 -29.69 -15.55 -3.89
C ILE A 82 -29.73 -16.61 -4.99
N THR A 83 -30.78 -17.43 -5.05
CA THR A 83 -30.82 -18.64 -5.90
C THR A 83 -31.29 -18.41 -7.34
N THR A 84 -32.16 -17.42 -7.61
CA THR A 84 -32.82 -17.28 -8.92
C THR A 84 -32.52 -15.97 -9.66
N SER A 85 -31.72 -15.09 -9.09
CA SER A 85 -31.41 -13.81 -9.71
C SER A 85 -30.31 -13.90 -10.76
N SER A 86 -30.18 -12.84 -11.55
CA SER A 86 -29.03 -12.57 -12.43
C SER A 86 -27.86 -11.93 -11.68
N PHE A 87 -27.88 -11.90 -10.34
CA PHE A 87 -26.79 -11.35 -9.55
C PHE A 87 -25.53 -12.19 -9.75
N LEU A 88 -24.43 -11.51 -10.01
CA LEU A 88 -23.14 -12.15 -10.24
C LEU A 88 -22.38 -12.25 -8.91
N LEU A 89 -21.80 -13.41 -8.65
CA LEU A 89 -21.21 -13.77 -7.37
C LEU A 89 -19.69 -13.65 -7.42
N LYS A 90 -19.10 -13.24 -6.30
CA LYS A 90 -17.66 -13.27 -6.05
C LYS A 90 -17.40 -14.39 -5.04
N ILE A 91 -16.63 -15.39 -5.47
CA ILE A 91 -16.25 -16.51 -4.61
C ILE A 91 -14.89 -16.20 -4.01
N TYR A 92 -14.81 -16.22 -2.69
CA TYR A 92 -13.59 -16.00 -1.92
C TYR A 92 -13.44 -17.13 -0.91
N ILE A 93 -12.38 -17.94 -1.05
CA ILE A 93 -12.07 -19.05 -0.15
C ILE A 93 -10.68 -18.79 0.43
N ASP A 94 -10.65 -18.62 1.75
CA ASP A 94 -9.44 -18.31 2.52
C ASP A 94 -9.11 -19.43 3.51
N ASN A 95 -7.89 -19.41 4.05
CA ASN A 95 -7.36 -20.35 5.03
C ASN A 95 -8.22 -20.45 6.30
N GLU A 96 -8.90 -19.36 6.68
CA GLU A 96 -9.77 -19.33 7.86
C GLU A 96 -11.18 -19.87 7.59
N SER A 97 -11.55 -20.08 6.33
CA SER A 97 -12.88 -20.56 5.99
C SER A 97 -13.03 -22.05 6.35
N HIS A 98 -13.99 -22.36 7.22
CA HIS A 98 -14.38 -23.76 7.48
C HIS A 98 -15.04 -24.44 6.27
N LEU A 99 -15.27 -23.69 5.20
CA LEU A 99 -15.83 -24.18 3.95
C LEU A 99 -14.77 -24.95 3.18
N LYS A 100 -15.02 -26.23 2.93
CA LYS A 100 -14.26 -26.95 1.91
C LYS A 100 -14.82 -26.60 0.54
N ILE A 101 -13.98 -26.55 -0.48
CA ILE A 101 -14.45 -26.43 -1.87
C ILE A 101 -15.49 -27.48 -2.23
N GLU A 102 -15.37 -28.69 -1.67
CA GLU A 102 -16.39 -29.72 -1.83
C GLU A 102 -17.78 -29.24 -1.42
N ASP A 103 -17.89 -28.42 -0.37
CA ASP A 103 -19.16 -27.85 0.06
C ASP A 103 -19.64 -26.76 -0.90
N CYS A 104 -18.73 -25.95 -1.46
CA CYS A 104 -19.09 -24.96 -2.46
C CYS A 104 -19.59 -25.60 -3.76
N CYS A 105 -18.88 -26.61 -4.26
CA CYS A 105 -19.20 -27.27 -5.52
C CYS A 105 -20.42 -28.21 -5.39
N LYS A 106 -20.61 -28.88 -4.24
CA LYS A 106 -21.71 -29.84 -4.05
C LYS A 106 -22.95 -29.23 -3.39
N ASN A 107 -22.80 -28.34 -2.41
CA ASN A 107 -23.92 -27.89 -1.58
C ASN A 107 -24.51 -26.54 -2.04
N LEU A 108 -23.68 -25.60 -2.53
CA LEU A 108 -24.16 -24.24 -2.82
C LEU A 108 -24.96 -24.12 -4.13
N ARG A 109 -25.02 -25.17 -4.96
CA ARG A 109 -25.76 -25.21 -6.25
C ARG A 109 -25.55 -23.95 -7.10
N ILE A 110 -24.38 -23.32 -6.99
CA ILE A 110 -24.10 -22.06 -7.68
C ILE A 110 -23.98 -22.37 -9.17
N PRO A 111 -24.82 -21.77 -10.02
CA PRO A 111 -24.65 -21.90 -11.45
C PRO A 111 -23.33 -21.27 -11.88
N ASN A 112 -22.47 -22.01 -12.58
CA ASN A 112 -21.17 -21.52 -13.07
C ASN A 112 -21.29 -20.21 -13.87
N ASN A 113 -22.42 -20.04 -14.58
CA ASN A 113 -22.71 -18.84 -15.36
C ASN A 113 -23.01 -17.59 -14.51
N ARG A 114 -22.97 -17.65 -13.17
CA ARG A 114 -23.17 -16.49 -12.29
C ARG A 114 -21.90 -16.05 -11.58
N ILE A 115 -20.79 -16.75 -11.75
CA ILE A 115 -19.55 -16.43 -11.04
C ILE A 115 -18.82 -15.33 -11.83
N LEU A 116 -18.55 -14.20 -11.17
CA LEU A 116 -17.81 -13.06 -11.72
C LEU A 116 -16.32 -13.15 -11.41
N SER A 117 -15.98 -13.52 -10.17
CA SER A 117 -14.60 -13.68 -9.73
C SER A 117 -14.47 -14.91 -8.83
N PHE A 118 -13.31 -15.55 -8.90
CA PHE A 118 -13.04 -16.79 -8.18
C PHE A 118 -11.65 -16.74 -7.55
N HIS A 119 -11.60 -16.58 -6.22
CA HIS A 119 -10.36 -16.36 -5.47
C HIS A 119 -10.16 -17.51 -4.48
N LEU A 120 -9.05 -18.24 -4.65
CA LEU A 120 -8.61 -19.29 -3.74
C LEU A 120 -7.26 -18.89 -3.13
N HIS A 121 -7.26 -18.52 -1.86
CA HIS A 121 -6.05 -18.11 -1.12
C HIS A 121 -5.37 -19.27 -0.39
N ASP A 122 -6.11 -20.34 -0.11
CA ASP A 122 -5.55 -21.57 0.46
C ASP A 122 -5.01 -22.47 -0.67
N PRO A 123 -3.69 -22.72 -0.71
CA PRO A 123 -3.07 -23.58 -1.71
C PRO A 123 -3.63 -25.01 -1.75
N VAL A 124 -3.99 -25.56 -0.58
CA VAL A 124 -4.54 -26.92 -0.45
C VAL A 124 -5.95 -26.97 -1.04
N GLN A 125 -6.71 -25.89 -0.86
CA GLN A 125 -8.03 -25.76 -1.46
C GLN A 125 -7.89 -25.63 -2.99
N ALA A 126 -6.99 -24.79 -3.51
CA ALA A 126 -6.76 -24.70 -4.94
C ALA A 126 -6.45 -26.06 -5.59
N GLU A 127 -5.60 -26.86 -4.96
CA GLU A 127 -5.34 -28.22 -5.42
C GLU A 127 -6.61 -29.09 -5.40
N SER A 128 -7.34 -29.08 -4.28
CA SER A 128 -8.60 -29.81 -4.14
C SER A 128 -9.65 -29.38 -5.19
N PHE A 129 -9.67 -28.11 -5.57
CA PHE A 129 -10.51 -27.62 -6.66
C PHE A 129 -10.15 -28.32 -7.96
N PHE A 130 -8.89 -28.26 -8.40
CA PHE A 130 -8.48 -28.86 -9.68
C PHE A 130 -8.60 -30.39 -9.73
N GLN A 131 -8.57 -31.07 -8.57
CA GLN A 131 -8.83 -32.51 -8.49
C GLN A 131 -10.31 -32.86 -8.67
N ASN A 132 -11.23 -31.98 -8.23
CA ASN A 132 -12.66 -32.26 -8.17
C ASN A 132 -13.48 -31.51 -9.23
N CYS A 133 -12.95 -30.42 -9.77
CA CYS A 133 -13.61 -29.44 -10.61
C CYS A 133 -12.62 -28.88 -11.63
N THR A 134 -13.14 -28.35 -12.74
CA THR A 134 -12.33 -27.68 -13.76
C THR A 134 -13.07 -26.44 -14.25
N PHE A 135 -12.33 -25.40 -14.64
CA PHE A 135 -12.92 -24.29 -15.35
C PHE A 135 -13.29 -24.76 -16.76
N ASP A 136 -14.48 -24.40 -17.21
CA ASP A 136 -14.95 -24.71 -18.55
C ASP A 136 -15.77 -23.54 -19.12
N SER A 137 -16.22 -23.69 -20.37
CA SER A 137 -17.05 -22.70 -21.06
C SER A 137 -18.39 -22.36 -20.37
N THR A 138 -18.79 -23.08 -19.31
CA THR A 138 -20.02 -22.76 -18.56
C THR A 138 -19.86 -21.53 -17.67
N PHE A 139 -18.63 -21.13 -17.36
CA PHE A 139 -18.28 -19.92 -16.61
C PHE A 139 -18.36 -18.65 -17.48
N THR A 140 -19.53 -18.42 -18.06
CA THR A 140 -19.78 -17.36 -19.06
C THR A 140 -19.62 -15.93 -18.56
N HIS A 141 -19.54 -15.67 -17.26
CA HIS A 141 -19.35 -14.32 -16.71
C HIS A 141 -18.06 -14.17 -15.89
N LEU A 142 -17.23 -15.23 -15.83
CA LEU A 142 -16.01 -15.23 -15.03
C LEU A 142 -14.97 -14.31 -15.67
N LYS A 143 -14.63 -13.23 -14.95
CA LYS A 143 -13.69 -12.19 -15.39
C LYS A 143 -12.37 -12.20 -14.65
N SER A 144 -12.34 -12.69 -13.41
CA SER A 144 -11.14 -12.65 -12.56
C SER A 144 -10.92 -13.96 -11.85
N ILE A 145 -9.68 -14.46 -11.89
CA ILE A 145 -9.24 -15.65 -11.17
C ILE A 145 -8.00 -15.28 -10.34
N LEU A 146 -8.01 -15.66 -9.07
CA LEU A 146 -6.86 -15.60 -8.19
C LEU A 146 -6.63 -16.98 -7.59
N LEU A 147 -5.43 -17.53 -7.76
CA LEU A 147 -5.08 -18.87 -7.28
C LEU A 147 -3.76 -18.81 -6.52
N HIS A 148 -3.79 -19.19 -5.26
CA HIS A 148 -2.62 -19.56 -4.48
C HIS A 148 -2.44 -21.07 -4.64
N VAL A 149 -1.24 -21.53 -5.00
CA VAL A 149 -1.02 -22.93 -5.36
C VAL A 149 0.32 -23.44 -4.84
N ILE A 150 0.38 -24.69 -4.39
CA ILE A 150 1.62 -25.37 -4.02
C ILE A 150 2.22 -26.00 -5.28
N ASP A 151 3.46 -25.65 -5.61
CA ASP A 151 4.14 -26.13 -6.82
C ASP A 151 4.19 -27.66 -6.90
N ASP A 152 4.59 -28.32 -5.80
CA ASP A 152 4.82 -29.77 -5.71
C ASP A 152 3.68 -30.66 -6.25
N TYR A 153 2.45 -30.12 -6.33
CA TYR A 153 1.25 -30.83 -6.76
C TYR A 153 0.54 -30.18 -7.96
N PHE A 154 1.01 -29.03 -8.42
CA PHE A 154 0.37 -28.29 -9.49
C PHE A 154 1.04 -28.55 -10.83
N GLN A 155 0.26 -28.99 -11.80
CA GLN A 155 0.74 -29.16 -13.16
C GLN A 155 0.27 -27.96 -13.97
N ALA A 156 1.18 -27.25 -14.66
CA ALA A 156 0.83 -26.15 -15.55
C ALA A 156 -0.32 -26.53 -16.52
N GLN A 157 -0.39 -27.80 -16.95
CA GLN A 157 -1.49 -28.32 -17.78
C GLN A 157 -2.89 -28.13 -17.18
N GLN A 158 -3.03 -28.05 -15.86
CA GLN A 158 -4.32 -27.76 -15.20
C GLN A 158 -4.82 -26.36 -15.56
N LEU A 159 -3.94 -25.40 -15.87
CA LEU A 159 -4.33 -24.06 -16.33
C LEU A 159 -4.86 -24.05 -17.77
N LYS A 160 -4.66 -25.10 -18.58
CA LYS A 160 -5.20 -25.14 -19.96
C LYS A 160 -6.72 -25.05 -20.01
N CYS A 161 -7.39 -25.41 -18.92
CA CYS A 161 -8.84 -25.27 -18.81
C CYS A 161 -9.29 -23.80 -18.92
N LEU A 162 -8.41 -22.84 -18.59
CA LEU A 162 -8.68 -21.40 -18.68
C LEU A 162 -8.83 -20.90 -20.12
N GLU A 163 -8.26 -21.59 -21.11
CA GLU A 163 -8.40 -21.23 -22.54
C GLU A 163 -9.87 -21.25 -23.00
N SER A 164 -10.72 -22.02 -22.31
CA SER A 164 -12.13 -22.14 -22.62
C SER A 164 -13.01 -21.00 -22.06
N LEU A 165 -12.42 -20.10 -21.26
CA LEU A 165 -13.15 -19.03 -20.59
C LEU A 165 -13.34 -17.82 -21.52
N PRO A 166 -14.59 -17.46 -21.87
CA PRO A 166 -14.86 -16.49 -22.93
C PRO A 166 -14.57 -15.03 -22.54
N HIS A 167 -14.42 -14.71 -21.25
CA HIS A 167 -14.35 -13.34 -20.75
C HIS A 167 -13.35 -13.16 -19.60
N LEU A 168 -12.36 -14.04 -19.48
CA LEU A 168 -11.33 -13.90 -18.46
C LEU A 168 -10.44 -12.68 -18.78
N LEU A 169 -10.53 -11.64 -17.94
CA LEU A 169 -9.79 -10.38 -18.08
C LEU A 169 -8.59 -10.31 -17.14
N SER A 170 -8.64 -11.00 -16.00
CA SER A 170 -7.63 -10.93 -14.94
C SER A 170 -7.26 -12.32 -14.43
N LEU A 171 -5.97 -12.59 -14.34
CA LEU A 171 -5.41 -13.83 -13.80
C LEU A 171 -4.26 -13.52 -12.83
N THR A 172 -4.41 -13.90 -11.57
CA THR A 172 -3.37 -13.82 -10.55
C THR A 172 -3.00 -15.22 -10.08
N LEU A 173 -1.73 -15.57 -10.18
CA LEU A 173 -1.16 -16.83 -9.73
C LEU A 173 -0.10 -16.54 -8.67
N VAL A 174 -0.21 -17.20 -7.52
CA VAL A 174 0.79 -17.17 -6.44
C VAL A 174 1.25 -18.59 -6.20
N LEU A 175 2.49 -18.87 -6.56
CA LEU A 175 3.10 -20.20 -6.46
C LEU A 175 3.93 -20.28 -5.17
N TYR A 176 3.71 -21.32 -4.38
CA TYR A 176 4.47 -21.62 -3.18
C TYR A 176 5.38 -22.82 -3.44
N GLY A 177 6.70 -22.59 -3.41
CA GLY A 177 7.70 -23.66 -3.39
C GLY A 177 7.95 -24.13 -1.96
N ASP A 178 8.01 -25.45 -1.76
CA ASP A 178 8.62 -26.00 -0.54
C ASP A 178 10.12 -26.22 -0.80
N GLN A 179 10.97 -26.16 0.23
CA GLN A 179 12.43 -26.37 0.08
C GLN A 179 12.80 -27.83 -0.23
N CYS A 180 11.83 -28.64 -0.65
CA CYS A 180 11.92 -30.07 -0.80
C CYS A 180 12.42 -30.47 -2.20
N TYR A 181 13.74 -30.35 -2.38
CA TYR A 181 14.62 -31.15 -3.24
C TYR A 181 14.02 -31.90 -4.46
N ASN A 182 14.56 -31.55 -5.64
CA ASN A 182 14.81 -32.43 -6.80
C ASN A 182 13.66 -32.75 -7.78
N GLN A 183 12.78 -31.81 -8.12
CA GLN A 183 11.94 -31.99 -9.31
C GLN A 183 12.22 -30.92 -10.37
N GLU A 184 12.55 -31.41 -11.57
CA GLU A 184 12.92 -30.67 -12.79
C GLU A 184 11.68 -30.25 -13.60
N ASP A 185 10.45 -30.37 -13.06
CA ASP A 185 9.26 -30.61 -13.89
C ASP A 185 8.18 -29.51 -13.92
N MET A 186 8.37 -28.35 -13.26
CA MET A 186 7.52 -27.18 -13.53
C MET A 186 8.32 -26.01 -14.10
N PHE A 187 8.23 -25.84 -15.42
CA PHE A 187 8.81 -24.68 -16.09
C PHE A 187 7.80 -23.53 -16.02
N ILE A 188 8.20 -22.42 -15.39
CA ILE A 188 7.47 -21.13 -15.46
C ILE A 188 7.11 -20.78 -16.91
N ASP A 189 7.90 -21.23 -17.88
CA ASP A 189 7.64 -21.16 -19.32
C ASP A 189 6.28 -21.75 -19.72
N ASP A 190 5.87 -22.90 -19.16
CA ASP A 190 4.60 -23.55 -19.48
C ASP A 190 3.41 -22.72 -18.97
N ILE A 191 3.57 -22.05 -17.83
CA ILE A 191 2.56 -21.16 -17.27
C ILE A 191 2.40 -19.94 -18.18
N TYR A 192 3.50 -19.32 -18.62
CA TYR A 192 3.43 -18.20 -19.55
C TYR A 192 2.91 -18.59 -20.93
N GLU A 193 3.24 -19.78 -21.43
CA GLU A 193 2.66 -20.31 -22.66
C GLU A 193 1.13 -20.32 -22.58
N ILE A 194 0.58 -20.73 -21.44
CA ILE A 194 -0.86 -20.70 -21.21
C ILE A 194 -1.37 -19.26 -21.07
N ILE A 195 -0.75 -18.43 -20.22
CA ILE A 195 -1.15 -17.02 -20.01
C ILE A 195 -1.26 -16.28 -21.34
N PHE A 196 -0.28 -16.45 -22.23
CA PHE A 196 -0.24 -15.76 -23.52
C PHE A 196 -1.19 -16.31 -24.57
N THR A 197 -1.75 -17.51 -24.36
CA THR A 197 -2.81 -18.05 -25.22
C THR A 197 -4.21 -17.53 -24.84
N LEU A 198 -4.36 -16.85 -23.69
CA LEU A 198 -5.65 -16.34 -23.21
C LEU A 198 -6.07 -15.09 -24.02
N PRO A 199 -7.16 -15.16 -24.81
CA PRO A 199 -7.44 -14.18 -25.86
C PRO A 199 -7.96 -12.81 -25.39
N TYR A 200 -8.45 -12.73 -24.15
CA TYR A 200 -9.05 -11.51 -23.58
C TYR A 200 -8.36 -11.04 -22.30
N LEU A 201 -7.22 -11.65 -21.96
CA LEU A 201 -6.53 -11.33 -20.71
C LEU A 201 -5.93 -9.93 -20.82
N GLU A 202 -6.33 -9.04 -19.91
CA GLU A 202 -5.84 -7.66 -19.83
C GLU A 202 -4.82 -7.50 -18.69
N TYR A 203 -5.03 -8.25 -17.59
CA TYR A 203 -4.17 -8.25 -16.41
C TYR A 203 -3.64 -9.65 -16.10
N SER A 204 -2.33 -9.77 -15.89
CA SER A 204 -1.70 -10.99 -15.41
C SER A 204 -0.73 -10.69 -14.27
N SER A 205 -0.77 -11.49 -13.22
CA SER A 205 0.16 -11.44 -12.09
C SER A 205 0.67 -12.84 -11.80
N LEU A 206 2.00 -12.98 -11.74
CA LEU A 206 2.65 -14.22 -11.34
C LEU A 206 3.65 -13.92 -10.23
N SER A 207 3.37 -14.44 -9.04
CA SER A 207 4.26 -14.39 -7.87
C SER A 207 4.78 -15.78 -7.57
N VAL A 208 6.07 -15.90 -7.24
CA VAL A 208 6.69 -17.18 -6.89
C VAL A 208 7.42 -17.03 -5.57
N ILE A 209 6.87 -17.65 -4.53
CA ILE A 209 7.33 -17.54 -3.15
C ILE A 209 8.19 -18.78 -2.83
N LYS A 210 9.49 -18.55 -2.51
CA LYS A 210 10.51 -19.52 -2.06
C LYS A 210 11.10 -20.46 -3.15
N TYR A 211 11.95 -19.93 -4.03
CA TYR A 211 12.91 -20.75 -4.78
C TYR A 211 14.34 -20.28 -4.51
N ASN A 212 15.29 -21.22 -4.50
CA ASN A 212 16.69 -20.88 -4.69
C ASN A 212 16.88 -20.48 -6.16
N ASP A 213 17.57 -19.35 -6.42
CA ASP A 213 18.11 -18.68 -7.63
C ASP A 213 18.20 -19.39 -9.03
N GLN A 214 17.54 -20.53 -9.30
CA GLN A 214 17.90 -21.43 -10.42
C GLN A 214 16.80 -21.70 -11.45
N TYR A 215 15.59 -21.17 -11.30
CA TYR A 215 14.49 -21.45 -12.25
C TYR A 215 14.19 -20.21 -13.10
N LEU A 216 14.98 -20.05 -14.15
CA LEU A 216 14.85 -18.95 -15.11
C LEU A 216 14.00 -19.40 -16.30
N PRO A 217 12.96 -18.64 -16.69
CA PRO A 217 12.17 -18.96 -17.88
C PRO A 217 13.07 -19.01 -19.13
N THR A 218 13.21 -20.17 -19.75
CA THR A 218 13.95 -20.32 -21.02
C THR A 218 12.95 -20.41 -22.15
N PHE A 219 12.38 -19.28 -22.52
CA PHE A 219 11.52 -19.20 -23.68
C PHE A 219 12.31 -19.53 -24.95
N VAL A 220 12.02 -20.70 -25.53
CA VAL A 220 12.52 -21.07 -26.85
C VAL A 220 11.48 -20.63 -27.88
N ASP A 221 11.66 -19.46 -28.48
CA ASP A 221 11.26 -19.05 -29.84
C ASP A 221 9.96 -19.69 -30.39
N LYS A 222 8.90 -19.73 -29.57
CA LYS A 222 7.57 -20.16 -30.00
C LYS A 222 6.82 -18.93 -30.47
N THR A 223 6.35 -18.96 -31.72
CA THR A 223 5.54 -17.92 -32.34
C THR A 223 4.16 -17.83 -31.67
N ILE A 224 4.09 -17.26 -30.47
CA ILE A 224 2.82 -16.93 -29.82
C ILE A 224 2.38 -15.57 -30.36
N GLN A 225 1.12 -15.48 -30.79
CA GLN A 225 0.55 -14.23 -31.30
C GLN A 225 0.50 -13.19 -30.16
N SER A 226 0.66 -11.92 -30.51
CA SER A 226 0.55 -10.81 -29.56
C SER A 226 -0.73 -10.89 -28.74
N ASN A 227 -0.62 -10.82 -27.42
CA ASN A 227 -1.76 -10.86 -26.51
C ASN A 227 -2.37 -9.46 -26.25
N SER A 228 -3.49 -9.45 -25.54
CA SER A 228 -4.22 -8.25 -25.09
C SER A 228 -3.76 -7.71 -23.73
N ILE A 229 -2.66 -8.24 -23.17
CA ILE A 229 -2.24 -7.90 -21.81
C ILE A 229 -1.75 -6.45 -21.79
N THR A 230 -2.40 -5.64 -20.97
CA THR A 230 -2.07 -4.23 -20.74
C THR A 230 -1.35 -4.01 -19.40
N SER A 231 -1.48 -4.95 -18.46
CA SER A 231 -0.82 -4.91 -17.16
C SER A 231 -0.24 -6.28 -16.80
N LEU A 232 1.03 -6.32 -16.41
CA LEU A 232 1.77 -7.53 -16.07
C LEU A 232 2.55 -7.30 -14.79
N HIS A 233 2.36 -8.17 -13.81
CA HIS A 233 3.11 -8.19 -12.57
C HIS A 233 3.92 -9.49 -12.48
N MET A 234 5.22 -9.38 -12.22
CA MET A 234 6.11 -10.52 -12.05
C MET A 234 6.86 -10.35 -10.74
N ASP A 235 6.64 -11.27 -9.81
CA ASP A 235 7.21 -11.24 -8.47
C ASP A 235 7.98 -12.55 -8.22
N TYR A 236 9.10 -12.67 -8.92
CA TYR A 236 10.06 -13.77 -8.84
C TYR A 236 11.38 -13.40 -9.55
N ASP A 237 12.46 -14.12 -9.24
CA ASP A 237 13.75 -13.91 -9.90
C ASP A 237 13.72 -14.36 -11.37
N CYS A 238 14.08 -13.46 -12.29
CA CYS A 238 14.22 -13.76 -13.72
C CYS A 238 15.50 -13.14 -14.31
N ASP A 239 15.97 -13.70 -15.44
CA ASP A 239 17.06 -13.11 -16.21
C ASP A 239 16.51 -12.22 -17.34
N ILE A 240 17.37 -11.38 -17.92
CA ILE A 240 16.93 -10.44 -18.96
C ILE A 240 16.33 -11.17 -20.15
N ASN A 241 16.92 -12.28 -20.58
CA ASN A 241 16.48 -12.96 -21.78
C ASN A 241 15.10 -13.58 -21.53
N SER A 242 14.88 -14.14 -20.35
CA SER A 242 13.57 -14.58 -19.87
C SER A 242 12.55 -13.44 -19.92
N LEU A 243 12.86 -12.31 -19.27
CA LEU A 243 11.98 -11.15 -19.19
C LEU A 243 11.71 -10.54 -20.58
N LEU A 244 12.73 -10.35 -21.41
CA LEU A 244 12.58 -9.85 -22.78
C LEU A 244 11.70 -10.77 -23.60
N SER A 245 11.79 -12.09 -23.38
CA SER A 245 10.89 -13.01 -24.03
C SER A 245 9.45 -12.85 -23.54
N VAL A 246 9.19 -12.78 -22.23
CA VAL A 246 7.85 -12.48 -21.68
C VAL A 246 7.30 -11.21 -22.32
N LEU A 247 8.10 -10.15 -22.37
CA LEU A 247 7.68 -8.84 -22.89
C LEU A 247 7.48 -8.80 -24.40
N SER A 248 8.25 -9.58 -25.16
CA SER A 248 8.07 -9.67 -26.61
C SER A 248 6.66 -10.17 -26.99
N HIS A 249 5.99 -10.86 -26.07
CA HIS A 249 4.63 -11.35 -26.22
C HIS A 249 3.54 -10.37 -25.73
N THR A 250 3.89 -9.29 -25.01
CA THR A 250 2.97 -8.30 -24.42
C THR A 250 3.16 -6.88 -25.01
N PRO A 251 2.91 -6.66 -26.32
CA PRO A 251 3.19 -5.38 -26.97
C PRO A 251 2.27 -4.21 -26.56
N GLN A 252 1.21 -4.46 -25.79
CA GLN A 252 0.24 -3.44 -25.34
C GLN A 252 0.48 -3.01 -23.88
N LEU A 253 1.60 -3.41 -23.28
CA LEU A 253 1.83 -3.26 -21.85
C LEU A 253 2.04 -1.79 -21.42
N HIS A 254 1.20 -1.30 -20.52
CA HIS A 254 1.39 -0.07 -19.75
C HIS A 254 2.08 -0.45 -18.44
N GLN A 255 3.43 -0.40 -18.42
CA GLN A 255 4.22 -1.26 -17.53
C GLN A 255 4.46 -0.72 -16.11
N GLU A 256 4.48 -1.64 -15.15
CA GLU A 256 5.20 -1.60 -13.88
C GLU A 256 6.12 -2.84 -13.88
N CYS A 257 7.42 -2.68 -13.68
CA CYS A 257 8.40 -3.77 -13.86
C CYS A 257 9.58 -3.60 -12.89
N SER A 258 10.05 -4.70 -12.28
CA SER A 258 11.21 -4.78 -11.39
C SER A 258 12.33 -5.64 -11.98
N VAL A 259 13.55 -5.09 -12.06
CA VAL A 259 14.73 -5.72 -12.70
C VAL A 259 16.03 -5.30 -12.00
N LYS A 260 17.04 -6.19 -11.88
CA LYS A 260 18.42 -5.88 -11.42
C LYS A 260 19.18 -4.94 -12.38
N PHE A 261 20.08 -4.08 -11.89
CA PHE A 261 20.59 -2.88 -12.61
C PHE A 261 21.47 -3.12 -13.87
N ASP A 262 22.52 -3.95 -13.80
CA ASP A 262 23.36 -4.27 -14.99
C ASP A 262 22.55 -4.87 -16.15
N ARG A 263 21.52 -5.60 -15.76
CA ARG A 263 20.60 -6.30 -16.63
C ARG A 263 19.52 -5.36 -17.19
N PHE A 264 19.21 -4.31 -16.44
CA PHE A 264 18.25 -3.28 -16.74
C PHE A 264 18.71 -2.33 -17.86
N GLN A 265 20.00 -1.99 -17.96
CA GLN A 265 20.46 -1.08 -19.03
C GLN A 265 20.24 -1.64 -20.46
N LYS A 266 20.31 -2.97 -20.61
CA LYS A 266 20.02 -3.63 -21.89
C LYS A 266 18.52 -3.73 -22.15
N PHE A 267 17.76 -4.08 -21.11
CA PHE A 267 16.30 -4.18 -21.12
C PHE A 267 15.62 -2.86 -21.53
N VAL A 268 16.05 -1.75 -20.93
CA VAL A 268 15.47 -0.43 -21.17
C VAL A 268 15.68 0.06 -22.61
N LYS A 269 16.76 -0.34 -23.28
CA LYS A 269 16.98 0.02 -24.69
C LYS A 269 15.89 -0.51 -25.61
N ASP A 270 15.29 -1.65 -25.27
CA ASP A 270 14.33 -2.33 -26.14
C ASP A 270 12.90 -1.86 -25.89
N ILE A 271 12.55 -1.51 -24.65
CA ILE A 271 11.16 -1.19 -24.27
C ILE A 271 10.97 0.18 -23.62
N GLY A 272 12.06 0.87 -23.26
CA GLY A 272 12.02 2.03 -22.38
C GLY A 272 11.24 3.23 -22.94
N SER A 273 11.14 3.35 -24.27
CA SER A 273 10.31 4.36 -24.92
C SER A 273 8.82 4.30 -24.56
N GLN A 274 8.34 3.17 -24.03
CA GLN A 274 6.94 2.93 -23.65
C GLN A 274 6.72 3.00 -22.13
N ILE A 275 7.79 3.04 -21.34
CA ILE A 275 7.70 3.01 -19.87
C ILE A 275 7.41 4.41 -19.34
N LYS A 276 6.31 4.54 -18.57
CA LYS A 276 5.94 5.78 -17.87
C LYS A 276 6.22 5.73 -16.37
N ILE A 277 6.00 4.57 -15.77
CA ILE A 277 6.21 4.33 -14.35
C ILE A 277 7.14 3.14 -14.25
N PHE A 278 8.13 3.23 -13.38
CA PHE A 278 9.15 2.21 -13.29
C PHE A 278 9.55 1.98 -11.83
N TRP A 279 9.69 0.71 -11.45
CA TRP A 279 9.97 0.33 -10.07
C TRP A 279 11.05 -0.75 -10.01
N ILE A 280 12.26 -0.38 -9.60
CA ILE A 280 13.30 -1.35 -9.25
C ILE A 280 13.27 -1.64 -7.77
N GLN A 281 13.14 -2.90 -7.43
CA GLN A 281 13.46 -3.42 -6.11
C GLN A 281 14.58 -4.46 -6.24
N GLY A 282 15.74 -4.20 -5.65
CA GLY A 282 16.83 -5.16 -5.68
C GLY A 282 17.95 -4.84 -4.70
N TYR A 283 18.63 -5.90 -4.22
CA TYR A 283 19.95 -5.78 -3.63
C TYR A 283 20.90 -5.33 -4.75
N LEU A 284 21.25 -4.04 -4.79
CA LEU A 284 22.31 -3.54 -5.68
C LEU A 284 23.64 -4.08 -5.12
N PRO A 285 24.28 -5.07 -5.78
CA PRO A 285 25.35 -5.84 -5.16
C PRO A 285 26.63 -5.02 -4.98
N ASP A 286 26.82 -3.93 -5.74
CA ASP A 286 28.08 -3.18 -5.78
C ASP A 286 27.89 -1.66 -5.97
N ASP A 287 28.92 -0.89 -5.60
CA ASP A 287 28.95 0.59 -5.58
C ASP A 287 28.77 1.28 -6.95
N ASP A 288 28.75 0.51 -8.03
CA ASP A 288 28.72 0.98 -9.43
C ASP A 288 27.28 1.20 -9.96
N ASP A 289 26.24 0.70 -9.26
CA ASP A 289 24.85 0.68 -9.76
C ASP A 289 24.05 1.99 -9.58
N ILE A 290 24.62 3.00 -8.90
CA ILE A 290 23.99 4.32 -8.68
C ILE A 290 24.75 5.42 -9.44
N GLU A 291 25.64 5.07 -10.38
CA GLU A 291 26.43 6.05 -11.12
C GLU A 291 25.52 7.05 -11.87
N PRO A 292 25.50 8.34 -11.49
CA PRO A 292 24.49 9.28 -11.96
C PRO A 292 24.52 9.51 -13.46
N ASP A 293 25.70 9.44 -14.07
CA ASP A 293 25.85 9.61 -15.51
C ASP A 293 25.29 8.41 -16.29
N GLN A 294 25.37 7.20 -15.74
CA GLN A 294 24.73 6.03 -16.36
C GLN A 294 23.21 6.14 -16.32
N TRP A 295 22.65 6.52 -15.17
CA TRP A 295 21.22 6.76 -15.00
C TRP A 295 20.72 7.91 -15.87
N ARG A 296 21.48 9.00 -15.95
CA ARG A 296 21.19 10.12 -16.85
C ARG A 296 21.13 9.66 -18.30
N MET A 297 22.18 8.98 -18.76
CA MET A 297 22.23 8.47 -20.13
C MET A 297 21.07 7.53 -20.43
N LEU A 298 20.74 6.63 -19.49
CA LEU A 298 19.67 5.68 -19.66
C LEU A 298 18.29 6.36 -19.72
N ILE A 299 18.04 7.28 -18.80
CA ILE A 299 16.72 7.94 -18.70
C ILE A 299 16.50 8.90 -19.86
N GLU A 300 17.48 9.74 -20.17
CA GLU A 300 17.36 10.71 -21.25
C GLU A 300 17.26 10.04 -22.63
N LYS A 301 17.98 8.93 -22.84
CA LYS A 301 18.06 8.28 -24.15
C LYS A 301 16.98 7.22 -24.33
N ASP A 302 16.83 6.36 -23.33
CA ASP A 302 16.12 5.11 -23.48
C ASP A 302 14.79 5.10 -22.68
N LEU A 303 14.54 6.03 -21.74
CA LEU A 303 13.26 6.19 -21.01
C LEU A 303 12.62 7.59 -21.17
N PRO A 304 12.38 8.09 -22.40
CA PRO A 304 11.93 9.46 -22.65
C PRO A 304 10.53 9.79 -22.11
N GLN A 305 9.73 8.79 -21.73
CA GLN A 305 8.38 8.95 -21.20
C GLN A 305 8.30 8.73 -19.69
N LEU A 306 9.44 8.55 -19.01
CA LEU A 306 9.48 8.23 -17.59
C LEU A 306 8.96 9.39 -16.75
N GLU A 307 7.79 9.19 -16.15
CA GLU A 307 7.15 10.13 -15.22
C GLU A 307 7.53 9.81 -13.77
N LYS A 308 7.73 8.52 -13.46
CA LYS A 308 8.05 8.06 -12.11
C LYS A 308 9.08 6.94 -12.12
N ILE A 309 10.07 7.08 -11.26
CA ILE A 309 10.98 6.00 -10.88
C ILE A 309 10.77 5.71 -9.40
N LEU A 310 10.92 4.45 -9.01
CA LEU A 310 11.08 3.99 -7.64
C LEU A 310 12.31 3.10 -7.62
N LEU A 311 13.35 3.53 -6.91
CA LEU A 311 14.52 2.70 -6.64
C LEU A 311 14.42 2.21 -5.21
N ARG A 312 14.78 0.95 -4.96
CA ARG A 312 15.04 0.45 -3.62
C ARG A 312 16.37 -0.29 -3.69
N SER A 313 17.40 0.35 -3.16
CA SER A 313 18.70 -0.26 -2.93
C SER A 313 18.83 -0.65 -1.46
N SER A 314 19.64 -1.64 -1.14
CA SER A 314 19.99 -1.96 0.24
C SER A 314 21.51 -1.95 0.34
N VAL A 315 22.08 -0.96 1.01
CA VAL A 315 23.53 -0.86 1.18
C VAL A 315 23.95 -1.57 2.46
N THR A 316 25.04 -2.35 2.39
CA THR A 316 25.66 -3.02 3.55
C THR A 316 26.35 -2.01 4.48
N THR A 317 26.77 -2.46 5.66
CA THR A 317 27.33 -1.66 6.79
C THR A 317 28.55 -0.79 6.51
N ASP A 318 29.15 -0.86 5.34
CA ASP A 318 30.35 -0.08 5.07
C ASP A 318 29.98 1.40 4.87
N VAL A 319 30.20 2.21 5.92
CA VAL A 319 29.99 3.67 5.91
C VAL A 319 30.70 4.35 4.73
N SER A 320 31.83 3.81 4.27
CA SER A 320 32.53 4.35 3.11
C SER A 320 31.73 4.18 1.81
N LYS A 321 31.03 3.05 1.66
CA LYS A 321 30.11 2.79 0.54
C LYS A 321 28.89 3.68 0.59
N ILE A 322 28.31 3.86 1.78
CA ILE A 322 27.14 4.74 1.94
C ILE A 322 27.49 6.19 1.57
N ASN A 323 28.67 6.69 1.95
CA ASN A 323 29.11 8.02 1.52
C ASN A 323 29.23 8.13 -0.01
N SER A 324 29.78 7.12 -0.68
CA SER A 324 29.85 7.08 -2.15
C SER A 324 28.45 7.18 -2.77
N VAL A 325 27.49 6.39 -2.26
CA VAL A 325 26.10 6.42 -2.73
C VAL A 325 25.46 7.81 -2.51
N ILE A 326 25.69 8.44 -1.37
CA ILE A 326 25.15 9.77 -1.08
C ILE A 326 25.77 10.83 -1.98
N ASP A 327 27.07 10.79 -2.21
CA ASP A 327 27.75 11.69 -3.14
C ASP A 327 27.15 11.57 -4.55
N GLN A 328 26.86 10.34 -4.98
CA GLN A 328 26.18 10.07 -6.26
C GLN A 328 24.74 10.63 -6.26
N LEU A 329 23.97 10.41 -5.19
CA LEU A 329 22.60 10.92 -5.02
C LEU A 329 22.52 12.45 -4.91
N ASN A 330 23.58 13.10 -4.44
CA ASN A 330 23.72 14.56 -4.39
C ASN A 330 24.21 15.18 -5.71
N SER A 331 24.41 14.38 -6.76
CA SER A 331 24.78 14.91 -8.06
C SER A 331 23.69 15.81 -8.65
N SER A 332 24.10 16.75 -9.51
CA SER A 332 23.18 17.65 -10.24
C SER A 332 22.03 16.91 -10.93
N PHE A 333 22.29 15.70 -11.44
CA PHE A 333 21.28 14.88 -12.10
C PHE A 333 20.03 14.69 -11.24
N TRP A 334 20.17 14.17 -10.02
CA TRP A 334 19.03 13.86 -9.15
C TRP A 334 18.34 15.13 -8.64
N ILE A 335 19.14 16.16 -8.32
CA ILE A 335 18.65 17.45 -7.81
C ILE A 335 17.84 18.18 -8.88
N ASP A 336 18.34 18.26 -10.11
CA ASP A 336 17.70 19.00 -11.21
C ASP A 336 16.36 18.35 -11.63
N HIS A 337 16.25 17.04 -11.48
CA HIS A 337 15.02 16.29 -11.74
C HIS A 337 13.97 16.37 -10.61
N GLN A 338 14.32 17.03 -9.50
CA GLN A 338 13.46 17.19 -8.33
C GLN A 338 12.93 15.88 -7.74
N TRP A 339 13.75 14.83 -7.73
CA TRP A 339 13.32 13.57 -7.16
C TRP A 339 13.44 13.58 -5.63
N ASN A 340 12.42 13.07 -4.94
CA ASN A 340 12.44 12.94 -3.50
C ASN A 340 13.26 11.72 -3.13
N ILE A 341 14.23 11.89 -2.23
CA ILE A 341 15.05 10.80 -1.72
C ILE A 341 14.56 10.44 -0.32
N ARG A 342 14.06 9.22 -0.12
CA ARG A 342 13.80 8.66 1.21
C ARG A 342 14.94 7.75 1.61
N LEU A 343 15.58 8.01 2.74
CA LEU A 343 16.58 7.15 3.35
C LEU A 343 15.92 6.34 4.45
N GLU A 344 15.82 5.02 4.32
CA GLU A 344 15.38 4.13 5.39
C GLU A 344 16.59 3.52 6.08
N ILE A 345 16.58 3.53 7.42
CA ILE A 345 17.62 2.94 8.25
C ILE A 345 17.00 1.88 9.14
N GLU A 346 17.34 0.62 8.88
CA GLU A 346 16.94 -0.53 9.69
C GLU A 346 18.16 -1.08 10.46
N PRO A 347 18.12 -1.16 11.80
CA PRO A 347 19.13 -1.83 12.59
C PRO A 347 18.91 -3.35 12.61
N ASP A 348 19.94 -4.11 12.26
CA ASP A 348 20.03 -5.57 12.41
C ASP A 348 21.20 -5.93 13.37
N GLU A 349 21.22 -7.15 13.92
CA GLU A 349 22.21 -7.66 14.90
C GLU A 349 23.67 -7.51 14.43
N SER A 350 23.88 -7.41 13.11
CA SER A 350 25.20 -7.27 12.51
C SER A 350 25.27 -6.26 11.37
N SER A 351 24.14 -5.67 10.98
CA SER A 351 24.10 -4.77 9.84
C SER A 351 23.13 -3.59 9.92
N TYR A 352 23.35 -2.57 9.09
CA TYR A 352 22.41 -1.48 8.87
C TYR A 352 21.96 -1.54 7.43
N PHE A 353 20.65 -1.50 7.19
CA PHE A 353 20.13 -1.39 5.83
C PHE A 353 19.82 0.07 5.56
N VAL A 354 20.56 0.65 4.63
CA VAL A 354 20.25 1.95 4.03
C VAL A 354 19.47 1.69 2.76
N SER A 355 18.18 2.03 2.76
CA SER A 355 17.39 2.02 1.53
C SER A 355 17.10 3.42 1.02
N SER A 356 17.46 3.69 -0.23
CA SER A 356 17.15 4.96 -0.89
C SER A 356 15.96 4.77 -1.80
N TYR A 357 14.90 5.55 -1.58
CA TYR A 357 13.77 5.65 -2.49
C TYR A 357 13.82 6.95 -3.22
N ILE A 358 13.85 6.87 -4.53
CA ILE A 358 13.72 8.02 -5.41
C ILE A 358 12.30 8.01 -5.89
N SER A 359 11.51 9.06 -5.65
CA SER A 359 10.15 9.15 -6.17
C SER A 359 9.83 10.55 -6.70
N THR A 360 9.18 10.61 -7.85
CA THR A 360 8.69 11.87 -8.44
C THR A 360 7.35 12.32 -7.88
N ARG A 361 6.62 11.46 -7.13
CA ARG A 361 5.30 11.74 -6.49
C ARG A 361 4.69 10.47 -5.89
N PHE A 362 5.11 10.10 -4.68
CA PHE A 362 4.40 9.14 -3.84
C PHE A 362 4.22 9.72 -2.43
N ASP A 363 3.00 10.20 -2.16
CA ASP A 363 2.50 10.40 -0.79
C ASP A 363 1.89 9.05 -0.37
N PHE A 364 2.42 8.43 0.68
CA PHE A 364 1.80 7.25 1.29
C PHE A 364 0.48 7.60 1.99
N ASP A 365 0.23 8.90 2.23
CA ASP A 365 -1.00 9.40 2.83
C ASP A 365 -1.85 10.12 1.76
N GLN A 366 -2.77 9.37 1.13
CA GLN A 366 -3.82 9.99 0.31
C GLN A 366 -4.65 10.95 1.17
N LYS A 367 -4.46 12.28 0.95
CA LYS A 367 -5.42 13.40 1.11
C LYS A 367 -4.94 14.66 1.87
N ILE A 368 -3.66 15.01 1.87
CA ILE A 368 -3.27 16.42 2.05
C ILE A 368 -2.37 16.89 0.90
N GLN A 369 -2.94 16.88 -0.31
CA GLN A 369 -2.42 17.66 -1.40
C GLN A 369 -2.83 19.12 -1.19
N THR A 370 -2.01 19.89 -0.49
CA THR A 370 -1.70 21.28 -0.85
C THR A 370 -0.46 21.71 -0.07
N MET A 371 0.51 22.28 -0.79
CA MET A 371 1.69 22.98 -0.26
C MET A 371 2.95 22.12 0.02
N SER A 372 3.64 21.72 -1.05
CA SER A 372 4.96 22.30 -1.38
C SER A 372 5.52 21.70 -2.68
N ASN A 373 6.02 22.55 -3.58
CA ASN A 373 6.74 22.17 -4.81
C ASN A 373 8.26 22.01 -4.55
N SER A 374 8.66 21.75 -3.31
CA SER A 374 10.07 21.55 -2.96
C SER A 374 10.36 20.06 -2.84
N THR A 375 11.46 19.61 -3.42
CA THR A 375 12.07 18.30 -3.13
C THR A 375 12.15 18.11 -1.63
N SER A 376 11.42 17.13 -1.09
CA SER A 376 11.45 16.79 0.32
C SER A 376 12.17 15.47 0.48
N ASN A 377 13.45 15.52 0.88
CA ASN A 377 14.13 14.32 1.31
C ASN A 377 13.56 13.87 2.65
N GLU A 378 13.36 12.57 2.81
CA GLU A 378 12.72 11.94 3.95
C GLU A 378 13.70 10.97 4.62
N LEU A 379 13.74 10.96 5.95
CA LEU A 379 14.50 9.98 6.72
C LEU A 379 13.50 9.06 7.43
N LEU A 380 13.49 7.79 7.10
CA LEU A 380 12.69 6.75 7.74
C LEU A 380 13.57 5.95 8.70
N ILE A 381 13.13 5.86 9.96
CA ILE A 381 13.74 5.06 11.01
C ILE A 381 12.74 3.97 11.37
N SER A 382 13.01 2.76 10.92
CA SER A 382 12.22 1.56 11.20
C SER A 382 12.99 0.61 12.12
N ASN A 383 12.27 -0.29 12.79
CA ASN A 383 12.85 -1.47 13.44
C ASN A 383 12.03 -2.66 13.00
N VAL A 384 12.69 -3.72 12.54
CA VAL A 384 12.00 -4.98 12.25
C VAL A 384 12.11 -5.91 13.47
N ASP A 385 13.19 -5.80 14.27
CA ASP A 385 13.59 -6.85 15.22
C ASP A 385 13.73 -6.38 16.69
N ASP A 386 13.04 -5.30 17.09
CA ASP A 386 13.07 -4.78 18.48
C ASP A 386 14.48 -4.47 19.04
N LEU A 387 15.50 -4.30 18.19
CA LEU A 387 16.86 -4.02 18.63
C LEU A 387 17.04 -2.55 19.03
N PRO A 388 17.67 -2.24 20.18
CA PRO A 388 17.88 -0.86 20.60
C PRO A 388 18.94 -0.16 19.74
N TRP A 389 18.68 1.09 19.38
CA TRP A 389 19.67 1.95 18.72
C TRP A 389 20.84 2.22 19.67
N GLN A 390 22.06 1.91 19.24
CA GLN A 390 23.27 2.16 20.04
C GLN A 390 23.96 3.45 19.62
N GLN A 391 24.54 4.20 20.56
CA GLN A 391 25.27 5.46 20.31
C GLN A 391 26.30 5.39 19.14
N PRO A 392 27.12 4.32 18.98
CA PRO A 392 28.07 4.21 17.88
C PRO A 392 27.42 4.21 16.48
N MET A 393 26.13 3.88 16.40
CA MET A 393 25.36 3.88 15.16
C MET A 393 25.07 5.31 14.70
N ILE A 394 24.62 6.18 15.61
CA ILE A 394 24.35 7.60 15.28
C ILE A 394 25.63 8.28 14.82
N GLU A 395 26.76 8.01 15.47
CA GLU A 395 28.05 8.57 15.09
C GLU A 395 28.46 8.19 13.66
N GLN A 396 28.14 6.96 13.23
CA GLN A 396 28.37 6.50 11.86
C GLN A 396 27.42 7.16 10.85
N LEU A 397 26.24 7.60 11.28
CA LEU A 397 25.26 8.30 10.46
C LEU A 397 25.54 9.80 10.33
N ILE A 398 26.34 10.41 11.21
CA ILE A 398 26.64 11.85 11.15
C ILE A 398 27.12 12.30 9.75
N PRO A 399 28.11 11.63 9.10
CA PRO A 399 28.54 12.02 7.77
C PRO A 399 27.40 12.00 6.75
N ILE A 400 26.56 10.98 6.82
CA ILE A 400 25.40 10.75 5.94
C ILE A 400 24.37 11.87 6.11
N LEU A 401 23.92 12.09 7.35
CA LEU A 401 22.89 13.06 7.68
C LEU A 401 23.34 14.50 7.42
N SER A 402 24.64 14.78 7.53
CA SER A 402 25.20 16.10 7.26
C SER A 402 25.28 16.47 5.77
N GLN A 403 25.30 15.48 4.88
CA GLN A 403 25.46 15.70 3.44
C GLN A 403 24.14 15.90 2.70
N MET A 404 23.01 15.50 3.30
CA MET A 404 21.69 15.59 2.67
C MET A 404 20.76 16.54 3.44
N LYS A 405 19.95 17.29 2.69
CA LYS A 405 18.93 18.18 3.27
C LYS A 405 17.63 17.43 3.50
N PHE A 406 17.55 16.67 4.58
CA PHE A 406 16.29 16.07 5.01
C PHE A 406 15.34 17.14 5.52
N THR A 407 14.10 17.08 5.04
CA THR A 407 13.02 17.99 5.44
C THR A 407 11.93 17.26 6.23
N ARG A 408 11.93 15.93 6.17
CA ARG A 408 10.98 15.08 6.88
C ARG A 408 11.72 13.94 7.58
N ILE A 409 11.26 13.58 8.77
CA ILE A 409 11.68 12.38 9.47
C ILE A 409 10.44 11.60 9.89
N TYR A 410 10.47 10.29 9.68
CA TYR A 410 9.45 9.36 10.17
C TYR A 410 10.14 8.31 11.04
N SER A 411 9.73 8.21 12.31
CA SER A 411 10.19 7.17 13.22
C SER A 411 9.04 6.24 13.59
N CYS A 412 9.19 4.98 13.23
CA CYS A 412 8.30 3.88 13.63
C CYS A 412 8.83 3.09 14.83
N ASN A 413 9.97 3.50 15.40
CA ASN A 413 10.77 2.65 16.26
C ASN A 413 10.48 2.88 17.75
N SER A 414 9.85 1.91 18.40
CA SER A 414 9.57 1.90 19.83
C SER A 414 10.83 1.84 20.72
N GLN A 415 11.96 1.43 20.17
CA GLN A 415 13.24 1.22 20.86
C GLN A 415 14.24 2.36 20.64
N LEU A 416 13.89 3.37 19.84
CA LEU A 416 14.74 4.55 19.67
C LEU A 416 14.67 5.37 20.95
N SER A 417 15.76 5.40 21.72
CA SER A 417 15.82 6.22 22.93
C SER A 417 15.62 7.70 22.60
N LEU A 418 15.00 8.44 23.52
CA LEU A 418 14.80 9.88 23.35
C LEU A 418 16.11 10.64 23.13
N ASP A 419 17.19 10.26 23.79
CA ASP A 419 18.49 10.92 23.64
C ASP A 419 19.03 10.76 22.22
N ASN A 420 18.89 9.55 21.66
CA ASN A 420 19.25 9.24 20.29
C ASN A 420 18.39 10.03 19.29
N PHE A 421 17.10 10.13 19.56
CA PHE A 421 16.17 10.90 18.73
C PHE A 421 16.47 12.41 18.76
N ILE A 422 16.76 12.98 19.94
CA ILE A 422 17.16 14.39 20.08
C ILE A 422 18.46 14.66 19.33
N GLN A 423 19.43 13.76 19.44
CA GLN A 423 20.68 13.84 18.68
C GLN A 423 20.43 13.82 17.18
N LEU A 424 19.54 12.94 16.69
CA LEU A 424 19.15 12.88 15.28
C LEU A 424 18.51 14.19 14.81
N ILE A 425 17.56 14.77 15.55
CA ILE A 425 16.97 16.07 15.17
C ILE A 425 18.05 17.16 15.09
N ASN A 426 19.00 17.17 16.03
CA ASN A 426 20.08 18.15 16.02
C ASN A 426 20.98 18.04 14.78
N LEU A 427 21.07 16.86 14.16
CA LEU A 427 21.83 16.63 12.94
C LEU A 427 21.07 17.03 11.67
N LEU A 428 19.78 17.40 11.77
CA LEU A 428 18.89 17.66 10.63
C LEU A 428 18.38 19.12 10.65
N PRO A 429 19.22 20.11 10.29
CA PRO A 429 18.89 21.52 10.44
C PRO A 429 17.77 22.03 9.51
N CYS A 430 17.43 21.27 8.46
CA CYS A 430 16.38 21.62 7.50
C CYS A 430 15.04 20.92 7.78
N LEU A 431 14.92 20.23 8.92
CA LEU A 431 13.74 19.45 9.26
C LEU A 431 12.53 20.37 9.48
N ASP A 432 11.49 20.15 8.67
CA ASP A 432 10.20 20.87 8.71
C ASP A 432 9.07 19.97 9.23
N SER A 433 9.15 18.66 8.94
CA SER A 433 8.11 17.70 9.28
C SER A 433 8.66 16.55 10.11
N LEU A 434 7.92 16.19 11.15
CA LEU A 434 8.22 15.07 12.04
C LEU A 434 7.01 14.15 12.13
N LYS A 435 7.19 12.85 11.87
CA LYS A 435 6.20 11.81 12.19
C LYS A 435 6.80 10.83 13.20
N MET A 436 6.09 10.54 14.29
CA MET A 436 6.59 9.66 15.36
C MET A 436 5.49 8.74 15.89
N ASP A 437 5.70 7.43 15.79
CA ASP A 437 4.65 6.46 16.13
C ASP A 437 4.65 6.01 17.59
N VAL A 438 5.83 5.77 18.20
CA VAL A 438 5.92 5.23 19.56
C VAL A 438 7.18 5.75 20.26
N VAL A 439 7.02 6.22 21.50
CA VAL A 439 8.09 6.35 22.50
C VAL A 439 7.61 5.65 23.76
N SER A 440 8.47 4.89 24.44
CA SER A 440 8.10 4.31 25.71
C SER A 440 7.91 5.40 26.78
N GLU A 441 6.79 5.32 27.52
CA GLU A 441 6.39 6.28 28.56
C GLU A 441 7.50 6.53 29.59
N GLU A 442 8.27 5.48 29.91
CA GLU A 442 9.38 5.50 30.85
C GLU A 442 10.53 6.43 30.41
N GLN A 443 10.72 6.64 29.10
CA GLN A 443 11.79 7.47 28.57
C GLN A 443 11.51 8.97 28.70
N CYS A 444 10.26 9.40 28.49
CA CYS A 444 9.89 10.82 28.55
C CYS A 444 10.17 11.46 29.92
N ASN A 445 10.04 10.67 30.98
CA ASN A 445 10.18 11.14 32.36
C ASN A 445 11.60 10.98 32.94
N SER A 446 12.48 10.23 32.27
CA SER A 446 13.77 9.79 32.82
C SER A 446 15.00 10.51 32.27
N LEU A 447 14.83 11.56 31.44
CA LEU A 447 15.94 12.33 30.88
C LEU A 447 16.91 12.84 31.96
N SER A 448 18.21 12.61 31.74
CA SER A 448 19.27 13.10 32.63
C SER A 448 19.34 14.64 32.60
N VAL A 449 20.09 15.24 33.53
CA VAL A 449 20.27 16.71 33.54
C VAL A 449 20.95 17.20 32.26
N GLU A 450 21.93 16.46 31.76
CA GLU A 450 22.64 16.79 30.53
C GLU A 450 21.72 16.67 29.31
N ASP A 451 20.87 15.64 29.27
CA ASP A 451 19.94 15.43 28.16
C ASP A 451 18.83 16.47 28.16
N LYS A 452 18.44 17.00 29.33
CA LYS A 452 17.53 18.14 29.43
C LYS A 452 18.12 19.41 28.83
N GLU A 453 19.41 19.69 29.03
CA GLU A 453 20.05 20.85 28.41
C GLU A 453 20.14 20.69 26.89
N LYS A 454 20.51 19.50 26.41
CA LYS A 454 20.50 19.17 24.98
C LYS A 454 19.11 19.31 24.39
N PHE A 455 18.09 18.74 25.03
CA PHE A 455 16.69 18.85 24.65
C PHE A 455 16.25 20.31 24.51
N LEU A 456 16.52 21.15 25.51
CA LEU A 456 16.17 22.56 25.47
C LEU A 456 16.87 23.28 24.32
N SER A 457 18.14 22.98 24.06
CA SER A 457 18.88 23.56 22.94
C SER A 457 18.28 23.17 21.59
N VAL A 458 17.94 21.89 21.40
CA VAL A 458 17.33 21.38 20.17
C VAL A 458 15.92 21.94 19.98
N SER A 459 15.13 22.01 21.06
CA SER A 459 13.78 22.58 21.07
C SER A 459 13.77 24.04 20.60
N MET A 460 14.74 24.85 21.06
CA MET A 460 14.82 26.26 20.69
C MET A 460 15.35 26.51 19.28
N LEU A 461 16.07 25.55 18.69
CA LEU A 461 16.78 25.73 17.42
C LEU A 461 16.10 25.06 16.23
N ASN A 462 15.29 24.02 16.46
CA ASN A 462 14.63 23.34 15.34
C ASN A 462 13.54 24.22 14.71
N THR A 463 13.23 23.92 13.46
CA THR A 463 12.25 24.68 12.65
C THR A 463 11.06 23.83 12.27
N ILE A 464 10.76 22.78 13.04
CA ILE A 464 9.71 21.81 12.73
C ILE A 464 8.36 22.52 12.82
N THR A 465 7.64 22.58 11.70
CA THR A 465 6.31 23.21 11.62
C THR A 465 5.18 22.20 11.53
N LYS A 466 5.47 20.95 11.15
CA LYS A 466 4.49 19.88 11.00
C LYS A 466 4.88 18.70 11.88
N VAL A 467 3.96 18.28 12.74
CA VAL A 467 4.15 17.09 13.56
C VAL A 467 2.97 16.14 13.36
N VAL A 468 3.28 14.85 13.23
CA VAL A 468 2.31 13.76 13.13
C VAL A 468 2.69 12.73 14.17
N GLN A 469 1.73 12.21 14.92
CA GLN A 469 1.98 11.13 15.88
C GLN A 469 0.83 10.15 15.92
N LYS A 470 1.04 8.95 16.47
CA LYS A 470 -0.08 8.11 16.93
C LYS A 470 -0.62 8.63 18.26
N MET A 471 -1.86 8.28 18.57
CA MET A 471 -2.52 8.68 19.83
C MET A 471 -1.70 8.25 21.07
N ASN A 472 -1.11 9.22 21.75
CA ASN A 472 -0.40 9.05 23.03
C ASN A 472 -0.23 10.42 23.71
N ILE A 473 -0.79 10.61 24.91
CA ILE A 473 -0.82 11.92 25.59
C ILE A 473 0.57 12.32 26.09
N GLU A 474 1.36 11.36 26.58
CA GLU A 474 2.70 11.63 27.10
C GLU A 474 3.67 12.06 25.99
N LEU A 475 3.59 11.40 24.84
CA LEU A 475 4.29 11.76 23.62
C LEU A 475 3.84 13.14 23.12
N THR A 476 2.55 13.45 23.25
CA THR A 476 2.03 14.79 22.94
C THR A 476 2.74 15.85 23.78
N GLU A 477 2.84 15.65 25.10
CA GLU A 477 3.52 16.61 25.97
C GLU A 477 4.99 16.80 25.57
N PHE A 478 5.68 15.70 25.27
CA PHE A 478 7.06 15.73 24.80
C PHE A 478 7.21 16.51 23.49
N LEU A 479 6.40 16.19 22.47
CA LEU A 479 6.47 16.82 21.14
C LEU A 479 6.12 18.30 21.17
N ILE A 480 5.17 18.72 22.01
CA ILE A 480 4.84 20.14 22.24
C ILE A 480 6.04 20.91 22.77
N LYS A 481 6.77 20.32 23.74
CA LYS A 481 7.99 20.94 24.29
C LYS A 481 9.13 20.91 23.27
N LEU A 482 9.22 19.88 22.45
CA LEU A 482 10.27 19.71 21.45
C LEU A 482 10.08 20.63 20.24
N CYS A 483 8.84 20.84 19.79
CA CYS A 483 8.52 21.55 18.53
C CYS A 483 7.69 22.82 18.81
N PRO A 484 8.25 23.86 19.46
CA PRO A 484 7.50 25.06 19.84
C PRO A 484 7.01 25.88 18.63
N HIS A 485 7.62 25.70 17.47
CA HIS A 485 7.27 26.38 16.21
C HIS A 485 6.22 25.63 15.37
N MET A 486 5.67 24.55 15.90
CA MET A 486 4.65 23.75 15.22
C MET A 486 3.43 24.60 14.83
N THR A 487 3.05 24.50 13.56
CA THR A 487 1.86 25.14 12.98
C THR A 487 0.77 24.13 12.63
N TYR A 488 1.15 22.88 12.38
CA TYR A 488 0.25 21.78 12.06
C TYR A 488 0.57 20.59 12.96
N PHE A 489 -0.44 20.07 13.62
CA PHE A 489 -0.33 18.87 14.44
C PHE A 489 -1.38 17.84 14.02
N GLN A 490 -0.96 16.60 13.78
CA GLN A 490 -1.85 15.50 13.42
C GLN A 490 -1.70 14.34 14.40
N VAL A 491 -2.83 13.76 14.76
CA VAL A 491 -2.90 12.55 15.59
C VAL A 491 -3.59 11.44 14.81
N ASP A 492 -2.84 10.36 14.59
CA ASP A 492 -3.22 9.20 13.80
C ASP A 492 -3.78 8.06 14.66
N SER A 493 -4.69 7.30 14.05
CA SER A 493 -5.11 5.96 14.47
C SER A 493 -5.70 5.87 15.88
N ILE A 494 -6.60 6.80 16.21
CA ILE A 494 -7.39 6.74 17.45
C ILE A 494 -8.38 5.56 17.33
N LYS A 495 -8.41 4.68 18.34
CA LYS A 495 -9.32 3.53 18.38
C LYS A 495 -10.76 4.02 18.56
N ASP A 496 -11.71 3.26 18.00
CA ASP A 496 -13.12 3.65 17.93
C ASP A 496 -13.83 3.75 19.30
N ASP A 497 -13.24 3.24 20.38
CA ASP A 497 -13.87 3.15 21.71
C ASP A 497 -13.39 4.22 22.71
N ASP A 498 -12.47 5.12 22.32
CA ASP A 498 -11.75 6.02 23.23
C ASP A 498 -12.12 7.51 23.03
N ASP A 499 -13.42 7.84 22.98
CA ASP A 499 -13.90 9.24 22.85
C ASP A 499 -13.40 10.14 24.00
N ASP A 500 -13.29 9.59 25.22
CA ASP A 500 -12.76 10.28 26.41
C ASP A 500 -11.29 10.71 26.21
N ASP A 501 -10.47 9.89 25.56
CA ASP A 501 -9.07 10.20 25.30
C ASP A 501 -8.93 11.34 24.28
N ILE A 502 -9.84 11.42 23.29
CA ILE A 502 -9.87 12.52 22.32
C ILE A 502 -10.19 13.83 23.04
N GLU A 503 -11.19 13.83 23.93
CA GLU A 503 -11.55 15.00 24.70
C GLU A 503 -10.39 15.47 25.56
N GLU A 504 -9.75 14.57 26.32
CA GLU A 504 -8.60 14.88 27.15
C GLU A 504 -7.43 15.45 26.33
N LEU A 505 -7.10 14.80 25.21
CA LEU A 505 -6.04 15.25 24.31
C LEU A 505 -6.31 16.64 23.75
N VAL A 506 -7.53 16.89 23.24
CA VAL A 506 -7.87 18.19 22.65
C VAL A 506 -7.84 19.29 23.70
N GLN A 507 -8.38 19.03 24.90
CA GLN A 507 -8.29 19.97 26.03
C GLN A 507 -6.83 20.26 26.40
N PHE A 508 -6.00 19.22 26.48
CA PHE A 508 -4.57 19.36 26.75
C PHE A 508 -3.88 20.24 25.70
N ILE A 509 -4.09 19.98 24.40
CA ILE A 509 -3.50 20.77 23.32
C ILE A 509 -4.00 22.23 23.37
N LEU A 510 -5.29 22.48 23.63
CA LEU A 510 -5.84 23.82 23.74
C LEU A 510 -5.24 24.62 24.89
N LEU A 511 -5.01 23.97 26.03
CA LEU A 511 -4.32 24.58 27.17
C LEU A 511 -2.88 24.97 26.78
N LYS A 512 -2.16 24.04 26.15
CA LYS A 512 -0.76 24.21 25.72
C LYS A 512 -0.58 25.21 24.59
N ARG A 513 -1.58 25.38 23.73
CA ARG A 513 -1.57 26.37 22.65
C ARG A 513 -1.39 27.80 23.15
N LYS A 514 -1.88 28.13 24.34
CA LYS A 514 -1.74 29.48 24.90
C LYS A 514 -0.33 29.77 25.41
N THR A 515 0.47 28.73 25.71
CA THR A 515 1.76 28.86 26.39
C THR A 515 2.93 28.32 25.57
N ASP A 516 2.85 27.07 25.15
CA ASP A 516 3.99 26.29 24.66
C ASP A 516 4.02 26.18 23.12
N ILE A 517 2.85 26.18 22.46
CA ILE A 517 2.72 26.11 20.98
C ILE A 517 1.81 27.23 20.43
N PRO A 518 2.18 28.52 20.64
CA PRO A 518 1.36 29.66 20.22
C PRO A 518 1.15 29.75 18.71
N HIS A 519 1.99 29.06 17.92
CA HIS A 519 1.94 29.06 16.46
C HIS A 519 1.01 28.00 15.87
N LEU A 520 0.39 27.15 16.69
CA LEU A 520 -0.48 26.08 16.20
C LEU A 520 -1.71 26.67 15.48
N GLN A 521 -1.79 26.41 14.17
CA GLN A 521 -2.84 26.87 13.24
C GLN A 521 -3.82 25.77 12.87
N SER A 522 -3.40 24.50 12.92
CA SER A 522 -4.28 23.37 12.60
C SER A 522 -3.97 22.15 13.46
N LEU A 523 -5.02 21.56 14.02
CA LEU A 523 -5.01 20.25 14.66
C LEU A 523 -5.87 19.30 13.83
N CYS A 524 -5.29 18.18 13.42
CA CYS A 524 -5.90 17.17 12.59
C CYS A 524 -6.04 15.86 13.39
N LEU A 525 -7.24 15.32 13.46
CA LEU A 525 -7.54 14.05 14.11
C LEU A 525 -7.92 13.07 13.01
N ASN A 526 -7.13 12.01 12.85
CA ASN A 526 -7.40 10.94 11.89
C ASN A 526 -8.02 9.74 12.63
N LEU A 527 -9.32 9.58 12.40
CA LEU A 527 -10.24 8.72 13.13
C LEU A 527 -10.83 7.69 12.18
N ARG A 528 -10.98 6.45 12.64
CA ARG A 528 -11.65 5.40 11.84
C ARG A 528 -13.10 5.75 11.53
N ASN A 529 -13.83 6.26 12.53
CA ASN A 529 -15.21 6.70 12.39
C ASN A 529 -15.39 8.16 12.80
N VAL A 530 -15.68 9.02 11.82
CA VAL A 530 -16.08 10.42 12.08
C VAL A 530 -17.61 10.48 12.12
N ASN A 531 -18.17 10.82 13.28
CA ASN A 531 -19.61 11.02 13.45
C ASN A 531 -19.94 12.46 13.92
N ASP A 532 -21.21 12.86 13.81
CA ASP A 532 -21.67 14.20 14.20
C ASP A 532 -21.63 14.43 15.73
N GLU A 533 -21.64 13.35 16.51
CA GLU A 533 -21.55 13.39 17.97
C GLU A 533 -20.18 13.90 18.42
N LEU A 534 -19.10 13.35 17.86
CA LEU A 534 -17.74 13.81 18.13
C LEU A 534 -17.53 15.26 17.71
N ILE A 535 -18.08 15.67 16.56
CA ILE A 535 -18.05 17.09 16.15
C ILE A 535 -18.75 17.97 17.20
N THR A 536 -19.82 17.47 17.82
CA THR A 536 -20.54 18.16 18.89
C THR A 536 -19.71 18.23 20.17
N ILE A 537 -19.05 17.13 20.56
CA ILE A 537 -18.12 17.09 21.69
C ILE A 537 -17.00 18.13 21.50
N LEU A 538 -16.35 18.13 20.33
CA LEU A 538 -15.30 19.10 20.01
C LEU A 538 -15.80 20.55 20.07
N ARG A 539 -17.04 20.84 19.63
CA ARG A 539 -17.63 22.18 19.78
C ARG A 539 -17.83 22.55 21.25
N ASN A 540 -18.33 21.62 22.07
CA ASN A 540 -18.54 21.84 23.50
C ASN A 540 -17.21 22.14 24.22
N ILE A 541 -16.12 21.46 23.84
CA ILE A 541 -14.77 21.73 24.35
C ILE A 541 -14.31 23.15 23.97
N MET A 542 -14.54 23.57 22.72
CA MET A 542 -14.16 24.93 22.29
C MET A 542 -14.96 26.01 23.03
N ASP A 543 -16.25 25.76 23.27
CA ASP A 543 -17.12 26.66 24.03
C ASP A 543 -16.73 26.75 25.51
N SER A 544 -16.36 25.62 26.13
CA SER A 544 -15.92 25.58 27.54
C SER A 544 -14.61 26.34 27.76
N GLU A 545 -13.69 26.27 26.79
CA GLU A 545 -12.44 27.04 26.74
C GLU A 545 -12.62 28.51 26.33
N LYS A 546 -13.87 28.94 26.10
CA LYS A 546 -14.26 30.31 25.71
C LYS A 546 -13.62 30.77 24.39
N ILE A 547 -13.37 29.85 23.47
CA ILE A 547 -12.88 30.17 22.13
C ILE A 547 -14.10 30.52 21.28
N THR A 548 -14.15 31.74 20.72
CA THR A 548 -15.37 32.16 20.01
C THR A 548 -15.51 31.40 18.69
N ALA A 549 -16.74 31.11 18.27
CA ALA A 549 -17.02 30.44 16.99
C ALA A 549 -16.49 31.21 15.76
N SER A 550 -16.16 32.49 15.91
CA SER A 550 -15.45 33.26 14.89
C SER A 550 -13.97 32.92 14.75
N ASP A 551 -13.32 32.38 15.79
CA ASP A 551 -11.87 32.19 15.88
C ASP A 551 -11.40 30.80 15.42
N TYR A 552 -12.33 29.86 15.21
CA TYR A 552 -11.99 28.51 14.76
C TYR A 552 -12.94 27.98 13.68
N LEU A 553 -12.52 26.89 13.05
CA LEU A 553 -13.28 26.17 12.03
C LEU A 553 -13.05 24.67 12.21
N ILE A 554 -14.12 23.92 12.39
CA ILE A 554 -14.10 22.45 12.40
C ILE A 554 -14.57 21.97 11.03
N LYS A 555 -13.76 21.17 10.35
CA LYS A 555 -14.09 20.50 9.09
C LYS A 555 -13.99 18.99 9.28
N SER A 556 -14.95 18.24 8.77
CA SER A 556 -14.83 16.80 8.59
C SER A 556 -14.61 16.46 7.12
N SER A 557 -13.73 15.51 6.84
CA SER A 557 -13.45 15.02 5.48
C SER A 557 -13.00 13.56 5.52
N GLY A 558 -13.93 12.63 5.29
CA GLY A 558 -13.65 11.19 5.41
C GLY A 558 -13.32 10.84 6.85
N THR A 559 -12.15 10.24 7.07
CA THR A 559 -11.61 9.86 8.39
C THR A 559 -11.00 11.03 9.15
N PHE A 560 -10.95 12.24 8.58
CA PHE A 560 -10.26 13.37 9.20
C PHE A 560 -11.24 14.38 9.80
N ILE A 561 -10.94 14.84 11.02
CA ILE A 561 -11.48 16.06 11.61
C ILE A 561 -10.35 17.08 11.73
N ILE A 562 -10.54 18.27 11.16
CA ILE A 562 -9.54 19.35 11.19
C ILE A 562 -10.12 20.52 11.97
N LEU A 563 -9.46 20.87 13.08
CA LEU A 563 -9.66 22.13 13.80
C LEU A 563 -8.65 23.15 13.31
N GLN A 564 -9.12 24.21 12.66
CA GLN A 564 -8.27 25.31 12.18
C GLN A 564 -8.55 26.57 12.97
N TRP A 565 -7.52 27.24 13.47
CA TRP A 565 -7.65 28.54 14.11
C TRP A 565 -7.45 29.64 13.07
N LYS A 566 -8.28 30.69 13.13
CA LYS A 566 -8.06 31.88 12.32
C LYS A 566 -6.95 32.69 12.96
N LEU A 567 -5.90 32.99 12.20
CA LEU A 567 -4.82 33.88 12.62
C LEU A 567 -5.42 35.24 13.01
N GLN A 568 -5.13 35.70 14.24
CA GLN A 568 -5.47 37.04 14.71
C GLN A 568 -4.49 38.08 14.18
#